data_AF-A0A1F3Y664-F1
#
_entry.id   AF-A0A1F3Y664-F1
#
_cell.length_a   1.000
_cell.length_b   1.000
_cell.length_c   1.000
_cell.angle_alpha   90.00
_cell.angle_beta   90.00
_cell.angle_gamma   90.00
#
_symmetry.space_group_name_H-M   'P 1'
#
loop_
_entity.id
_entity.type
_entity.pdbx_description
1 polymer ?
#
loop_
_entity_poly.entity_id
_entity_poly.type
_entity_poly.pdbx_seq_one_letter_code
_entity_poly.pdbx_strand_id
1 'polypeptide(L)'
;MDTDQLNLLMKAALGNHPDALVARKAAQELLRLDDTNWSYYFSLYQRHSAGSSVESVPIEIYESGRNTEGKAIAYPISLAPAEMLEHLRMVHYADLEKRSDEYASCSRTATLWIKKMQAGSGSSLTRTSYLATRLGIPESQVKIGSKGTDLFVDLPGGESIAIAEAQILQSILDQKRGTFGRIIFHDILSTETRDSIHGLWNHPSLIDRAKSYDELVRTTTGLQRFHETMQAFVPTLDEGGKITFDRVAPGGHALFAVEALRAAYKPQLRPEVDSSTALISAISNGEDISGTPDHLMVGWMIREQVPIVLVSTEKTAVDLKAGIVSLLRSPGGDVSMAVTETVQAEAAGQGALFRQLAGSINTNLALFNYQVLIPKIEKLVAEIGEDEFMKIIAPDLILNWKEQNGRKYLQLEGAMASTLMNLDRYWRKKYRQPLVHLIDVDRVQRTRFFSPIKSAFDFFMQFHSDRFSFDASTMRLRNLRPGKLPTISLKDPVTKDKYYQDVKTVLDVFENARIADLDSLSIEGRVKLKGAVLRGVVEFKADDSVTQKR
;
A
#
# COMPACT_ATOMS: atom_id res chain seq x y z
N MET A 1 6.37 -31.39 3.31
CA MET A 1 4.99 -31.17 3.77
C MET A 1 4.11 -32.01 2.86
N ASP A 2 3.14 -32.75 3.39
CA ASP A 2 2.28 -33.61 2.57
C ASP A 2 1.24 -32.76 1.82
N THR A 3 1.55 -32.45 0.56
CA THR A 3 0.72 -31.60 -0.30
C THR A 3 -0.63 -32.25 -0.63
N ASP A 4 -0.68 -33.58 -0.74
CA ASP A 4 -1.93 -34.29 -1.06
C ASP A 4 -2.88 -34.25 0.13
N GLN A 5 -2.35 -34.49 1.34
CA GLN A 5 -3.11 -34.32 2.58
C GLN A 5 -3.65 -32.88 2.71
N LEU A 6 -2.82 -31.87 2.44
CA LEU A 6 -3.25 -30.47 2.52
C LEU A 6 -4.39 -30.17 1.54
N ASN A 7 -4.29 -30.63 0.29
CA ASN A 7 -5.35 -30.42 -0.71
C ASN A 7 -6.67 -31.09 -0.29
N LEU A 8 -6.61 -32.30 0.31
CA LEU A 8 -7.79 -32.98 0.85
C LEU A 8 -8.43 -32.18 2.00
N LEU A 9 -7.61 -31.71 2.95
CA LEU A 9 -8.08 -30.91 4.08
C LEU A 9 -8.70 -29.58 3.62
N MET A 10 -8.04 -28.89 2.68
CA MET A 10 -8.53 -27.60 2.15
C MET A 10 -9.85 -27.77 1.40
N LYS A 11 -10.04 -28.87 0.66
CA LYS A 11 -11.32 -29.19 0.03
C LYS A 11 -12.43 -29.47 1.06
N ALA A 12 -12.14 -30.25 2.11
CA ALA A 12 -13.08 -30.52 3.19
C ALA A 12 -13.45 -29.24 3.98
N ALA A 13 -12.46 -28.36 4.19
CA ALA A 13 -12.61 -27.10 4.92
C ALA A 13 -13.63 -26.12 4.30
N LEU A 14 -13.92 -26.24 2.99
CA LEU A 14 -14.91 -25.41 2.28
C LEU A 14 -16.36 -25.66 2.72
N GLY A 15 -16.63 -26.78 3.41
CA GLY A 15 -17.97 -27.11 3.87
C GLY A 15 -18.46 -26.26 5.04
N ASN A 16 -19.78 -26.34 5.29
CA ASN A 16 -20.46 -25.72 6.45
C ASN A 16 -20.87 -26.75 7.53
N HIS A 17 -20.18 -27.89 7.60
CA HIS A 17 -20.48 -29.01 8.52
C HIS A 17 -19.36 -29.13 9.59
N PRO A 18 -19.60 -29.81 10.72
CA PRO A 18 -18.61 -29.91 11.81
C PRO A 18 -17.24 -30.42 11.38
N ASP A 19 -17.19 -31.39 10.46
CA ASP A 19 -15.91 -31.94 9.96
C ASP A 19 -15.11 -30.89 9.17
N ALA A 20 -15.76 -29.89 8.58
CA ALA A 20 -15.09 -28.79 7.91
C ALA A 20 -14.29 -27.93 8.90
N LEU A 21 -14.79 -27.74 10.13
CA LEU A 21 -14.05 -27.00 11.18
C LEU A 21 -12.80 -27.77 11.62
N VAL A 22 -12.91 -29.09 11.75
CA VAL A 22 -11.76 -29.97 12.04
C VAL A 22 -10.74 -29.89 10.91
N ALA A 23 -11.21 -29.94 9.66
CA ALA A 23 -10.34 -29.81 8.48
C ALA A 23 -9.66 -28.43 8.39
N ARG A 24 -10.37 -27.34 8.70
CA ARG A 24 -9.81 -25.97 8.78
C ARG A 24 -8.67 -25.90 9.79
N LYS A 25 -8.88 -26.41 11.00
CA LYS A 25 -7.86 -26.42 12.06
C LYS A 25 -6.64 -27.25 11.65
N ALA A 26 -6.85 -28.44 11.11
CA ALA A 26 -5.78 -29.30 10.64
C ALA A 26 -4.98 -28.67 9.47
N ALA A 27 -5.66 -28.00 8.52
CA ALA A 27 -5.01 -27.29 7.44
C ALA A 27 -4.20 -26.08 7.94
N GLN A 28 -4.74 -25.31 8.88
CA GLN A 28 -4.04 -24.20 9.53
C GLN A 28 -2.75 -24.67 10.20
N GLU A 29 -2.83 -25.75 10.99
CA GLU A 29 -1.67 -26.34 11.67
C GLU A 29 -0.62 -26.84 10.68
N LEU A 30 -1.03 -27.49 9.59
CA LEU A 30 -0.12 -27.97 8.54
C LEU A 30 0.60 -26.81 7.84
N LEU A 31 -0.11 -25.71 7.57
CA LEU A 31 0.44 -24.50 6.97
C LEU A 31 1.26 -23.64 7.96
N ARG A 32 1.13 -23.89 9.26
CA ARG A 32 1.77 -23.12 10.35
C ARG A 32 1.43 -21.63 10.29
N LEU A 33 0.19 -21.30 9.97
CA LEU A 33 -0.30 -19.93 9.92
C LEU A 33 -0.92 -19.54 11.26
N ASP A 34 -0.61 -18.33 11.74
CA ASP A 34 -1.39 -17.72 12.80
C ASP A 34 -2.85 -17.50 12.36
N ASP A 35 -3.69 -17.16 13.33
CA ASP A 35 -5.13 -16.94 13.11
C ASP A 35 -5.41 -15.87 12.02
N THR A 36 -4.60 -14.81 11.93
CA THR A 36 -4.83 -13.72 10.96
C THR A 36 -4.43 -14.12 9.54
N ASN A 37 -3.26 -14.73 9.37
CA ASN A 37 -2.82 -15.24 8.09
C ASN A 37 -3.71 -16.39 7.60
N TRP A 38 -4.15 -17.28 8.50
CA TRP A 38 -5.06 -18.36 8.16
C TRP A 38 -6.43 -17.84 7.69
N SER A 39 -7.11 -17.03 8.50
CA SER A 39 -8.43 -16.50 8.15
C SER A 39 -8.38 -15.73 6.83
N TYR A 40 -7.30 -14.98 6.60
CA TYR A 40 -7.10 -14.28 5.33
C TYR A 40 -6.87 -15.23 4.15
N TYR A 41 -5.88 -16.13 4.23
CA TYR A 41 -5.56 -17.06 3.15
C TYR A 41 -6.74 -17.96 2.80
N PHE A 42 -7.43 -18.49 3.83
CA PHE A 42 -8.60 -19.32 3.64
C PHE A 42 -9.74 -18.56 2.95
N SER A 43 -9.94 -17.26 3.25
CA SER A 43 -10.94 -16.44 2.55
C SER A 43 -10.63 -16.27 1.06
N LEU A 44 -9.35 -16.10 0.69
CA LEU A 44 -8.92 -16.05 -0.71
C LEU A 44 -9.16 -17.40 -1.41
N TYR A 45 -8.75 -18.50 -0.75
CA TYR A 45 -8.92 -19.84 -1.27
C TYR A 45 -10.40 -20.22 -1.44
N GLN A 46 -11.25 -19.81 -0.50
CA GLN A 46 -12.69 -20.05 -0.56
C GLN A 46 -13.32 -19.28 -1.73
N ARG A 47 -12.94 -18.01 -1.95
CA ARG A 47 -13.41 -17.25 -3.12
C ARG A 47 -12.94 -17.88 -4.42
N HIS A 48 -11.71 -18.40 -4.47
CA HIS A 48 -11.18 -19.04 -5.67
C HIS A 48 -11.91 -20.36 -5.95
N SER A 49 -12.09 -21.19 -4.93
CA SER A 49 -12.74 -22.50 -5.03
C SER A 49 -14.24 -22.42 -5.28
N ALA A 50 -14.90 -21.35 -4.84
CA ALA A 50 -16.26 -21.05 -5.25
C ALA A 50 -16.35 -20.75 -6.76
N GLY A 51 -15.23 -20.62 -7.49
CA GLY A 51 -15.22 -20.49 -8.94
C GLY A 51 -16.06 -19.32 -9.42
N SER A 52 -15.77 -18.09 -8.98
CA SER A 52 -16.51 -16.89 -9.40
C SER A 52 -18.06 -17.03 -9.34
N SER A 53 -18.59 -17.93 -8.50
CA SER A 53 -20.02 -18.25 -8.39
C SER A 53 -20.77 -17.46 -7.31
N VAL A 54 -20.07 -16.58 -6.58
CA VAL A 54 -20.67 -15.26 -6.42
C VAL A 54 -20.54 -14.66 -7.80
N GLU A 55 -21.62 -14.65 -8.59
CA GLU A 55 -21.69 -13.99 -9.90
C GLU A 55 -20.84 -12.72 -9.85
N SER A 56 -19.57 -12.80 -10.23
CA SER A 56 -18.74 -11.62 -10.33
C SER A 56 -19.14 -11.07 -11.67
N VAL A 57 -20.32 -10.44 -11.69
CA VAL A 57 -20.80 -9.71 -12.84
C VAL A 57 -19.61 -8.87 -13.27
N PRO A 58 -19.03 -9.12 -14.46
CA PRO A 58 -17.79 -8.48 -14.86
C PRO A 58 -17.96 -6.98 -14.66
N ILE A 59 -17.12 -6.39 -13.82
CA ILE A 59 -17.18 -4.95 -13.59
C ILE A 59 -16.70 -4.30 -14.87
N GLU A 60 -17.64 -3.73 -15.62
CA GLU A 60 -17.33 -2.92 -16.80
C GLU A 60 -17.24 -1.46 -16.38
N ILE A 61 -16.24 -0.75 -16.89
CA ILE A 61 -16.16 0.69 -16.75
C ILE A 61 -17.21 1.33 -17.65
N TYR A 62 -17.90 2.34 -17.13
CA TYR A 62 -18.89 3.09 -17.90
C TYR A 62 -18.26 3.68 -19.18
N GLU A 63 -18.90 3.42 -20.31
CA GLU A 63 -18.56 3.95 -21.63
C GLU A 63 -19.85 4.35 -22.35
N SER A 64 -19.92 5.60 -22.81
CA SER A 64 -21.13 6.13 -23.47
C SER A 64 -21.49 5.30 -24.69
N GLY A 65 -22.77 4.90 -24.81
CA GLY A 65 -23.29 4.12 -25.93
C GLY A 65 -23.16 2.60 -25.80
N ARG A 66 -22.55 2.07 -24.72
CA ARG A 66 -22.60 0.62 -24.41
C ARG A 66 -23.90 0.24 -23.70
N ASN A 67 -24.38 -0.98 -23.98
CA ASN A 67 -25.46 -1.58 -23.20
C ASN A 67 -24.98 -1.94 -21.79
N THR A 68 -25.61 -1.33 -20.79
CA THR A 68 -25.34 -1.50 -19.35
C THR A 68 -26.36 -2.39 -18.65
N GLU A 69 -27.38 -2.89 -19.35
CA GLU A 69 -28.47 -3.68 -18.75
C GLU A 69 -27.95 -5.03 -18.22
N GLY A 70 -28.34 -5.38 -16.98
CA GLY A 70 -27.93 -6.61 -16.31
C GLY A 70 -26.47 -6.67 -15.86
N LYS A 71 -25.70 -5.58 -16.02
CA LYS A 71 -24.27 -5.53 -15.71
C LYS A 71 -23.95 -4.69 -14.48
N ALA A 72 -22.84 -5.01 -13.82
CA ALA A 72 -22.26 -4.18 -12.78
C ALA A 72 -21.34 -3.16 -13.45
N ILE A 73 -21.69 -1.87 -13.35
CA ILE A 73 -21.00 -0.80 -14.05
C ILE A 73 -20.26 0.09 -13.06
N ALA A 74 -18.94 0.20 -13.21
CA ALA A 74 -18.10 1.13 -12.48
C ALA A 74 -18.08 2.49 -13.17
N TYR A 75 -18.51 3.52 -12.46
CA TYR A 75 -18.41 4.91 -12.87
C TYR A 75 -17.22 5.55 -12.15
N PRO A 76 -16.08 5.78 -12.82
CA PRO A 76 -15.03 6.63 -12.27
C PRO A 76 -15.64 7.93 -11.76
N ILE A 77 -15.15 8.48 -10.64
CA ILE A 77 -15.75 9.70 -10.05
C ILE A 77 -15.86 10.84 -11.07
N SER A 78 -14.87 10.97 -11.97
CA SER A 78 -14.84 11.96 -13.06
C SER A 78 -15.96 11.80 -14.09
N LEU A 79 -16.59 10.62 -14.18
CA LEU A 79 -17.65 10.28 -15.12
C LEU A 79 -18.99 9.96 -14.42
N ALA A 80 -19.02 9.97 -13.09
CA ALA A 80 -20.23 9.61 -12.34
C ALA A 80 -21.29 10.71 -12.45
N PRO A 81 -22.56 10.38 -12.72
CA PRO A 81 -23.64 11.36 -12.74
C PRO A 81 -23.88 11.93 -11.34
N ALA A 82 -24.42 13.14 -11.26
CA ALA A 82 -24.63 13.87 -10.00
C ALA A 82 -25.41 13.06 -8.95
N GLU A 83 -26.45 12.34 -9.38
CA GLU A 83 -27.25 11.42 -8.55
C GLU A 83 -26.40 10.33 -7.86
N MET A 84 -25.36 9.84 -8.51
CA MET A 84 -24.47 8.82 -7.93
C MET A 84 -23.46 9.45 -6.97
N LEU A 85 -23.01 10.67 -7.24
CA LEU A 85 -22.06 11.39 -6.39
C LEU A 85 -22.59 11.64 -4.98
N GLU A 86 -23.91 11.64 -4.76
CA GLU A 86 -24.52 11.70 -3.42
C GLU A 86 -24.13 10.51 -2.52
N HIS A 87 -23.77 9.37 -3.12
CA HIS A 87 -23.27 8.19 -2.41
C HIS A 87 -21.79 8.29 -2.04
N LEU A 88 -21.05 9.19 -2.68
CA LEU A 88 -19.64 9.45 -2.41
C LEU A 88 -19.50 10.25 -1.13
N ARG A 89 -18.73 9.72 -0.17
CA ARG A 89 -18.36 10.45 1.05
C ARG A 89 -16.92 10.88 0.93
N MET A 90 -16.71 11.99 0.22
CA MET A 90 -15.39 12.56 -0.04
C MET A 90 -15.32 13.99 0.49
N VAL A 91 -14.20 14.34 1.09
CA VAL A 91 -13.81 15.73 1.39
C VAL A 91 -12.50 16.04 0.69
N HIS A 92 -12.29 17.29 0.28
CA HIS A 92 -11.00 17.70 -0.23
C HIS A 92 -10.08 18.09 0.93
N TYR A 93 -8.81 17.73 0.85
CA TYR A 93 -7.84 18.07 1.90
C TYR A 93 -7.74 19.58 2.15
N ALA A 94 -7.86 20.41 1.10
CA ALA A 94 -7.90 21.88 1.23
C ALA A 94 -9.08 22.39 2.09
N ASP A 95 -10.18 21.61 2.21
CA ASP A 95 -11.28 21.96 3.11
C ASP A 95 -10.93 21.71 4.58
N LEU A 96 -10.01 20.79 4.87
CA LEU A 96 -9.55 20.55 6.23
C LEU A 96 -8.74 21.75 6.76
N GLU A 97 -7.98 22.41 5.88
CA GLU A 97 -7.17 23.59 6.22
C GLU A 97 -8.04 24.78 6.69
N LYS A 98 -9.31 24.85 6.26
CA LYS A 98 -10.26 25.90 6.67
C LYS A 98 -10.64 25.83 8.15
N ARG A 99 -10.44 24.68 8.80
CA ARG A 99 -10.70 24.44 10.24
C ARG A 99 -9.44 23.90 10.93
N SER A 100 -8.27 24.38 10.50
CA SER A 100 -6.97 23.85 10.90
C SER A 100 -6.77 23.83 12.42
N ASP A 101 -7.09 24.93 13.11
CA ASP A 101 -6.91 25.03 14.57
C ASP A 101 -7.79 24.04 15.33
N GLU A 102 -9.03 23.84 14.89
CA GLU A 102 -9.96 22.89 15.49
C GLU A 102 -9.45 21.46 15.35
N TYR A 103 -9.09 21.04 14.13
CA TYR A 103 -8.58 19.69 13.89
C TYR A 103 -7.19 19.46 14.51
N ALA A 104 -6.33 20.48 14.50
CA ALA A 104 -5.07 20.44 15.23
C ALA A 104 -5.31 20.20 16.72
N SER A 105 -6.28 20.87 17.35
CA SER A 105 -6.55 20.66 18.77
C SER A 105 -6.94 19.21 19.10
N CYS A 106 -7.78 18.57 18.27
CA CYS A 106 -8.20 17.18 18.46
C CYS A 106 -7.06 16.17 18.30
N SER A 107 -6.12 16.42 17.37
CA SER A 107 -5.00 15.50 17.12
C SER A 107 -3.94 15.53 18.22
N ARG A 108 -3.75 16.66 18.91
CA ARG A 108 -2.80 16.77 20.04
C ARG A 108 -3.11 15.82 21.20
N THR A 109 -4.37 15.40 21.36
CA THR A 109 -4.78 14.45 22.39
C THR A 109 -4.94 13.02 21.86
N ALA A 110 -4.76 12.81 20.56
CA ALA A 110 -4.95 11.52 19.93
C ALA A 110 -3.73 10.60 20.11
N THR A 111 -4.01 9.29 20.10
CA THR A 111 -2.99 8.26 19.88
C THR A 111 -2.97 7.88 18.41
N LEU A 112 -1.85 8.12 17.74
CA LEU A 112 -1.63 7.67 16.37
C LEU A 112 -0.87 6.34 16.36
N TRP A 113 -1.49 5.29 15.83
CA TRP A 113 -0.92 3.96 15.69
C TRP A 113 -0.48 3.71 14.24
N ILE A 114 0.82 3.87 14.00
CA ILE A 114 1.42 3.89 12.66
C ILE A 114 1.84 2.48 12.26
N LYS A 115 1.38 2.05 11.08
CA LYS A 115 1.60 0.73 10.51
C LYS A 115 2.19 0.86 9.10
N LYS A 116 3.51 0.75 8.98
CA LYS A 116 4.19 0.81 7.67
C LYS A 116 4.29 -0.59 7.09
N MET A 117 3.77 -0.77 5.88
CA MET A 117 3.82 -2.04 5.15
C MET A 117 5.26 -2.29 4.67
N GLN A 118 6.02 -3.07 5.43
CA GLN A 118 7.43 -3.39 5.18
C GLN A 118 7.64 -4.88 4.84
N ALA A 119 6.58 -5.62 4.54
CA ALA A 119 6.66 -7.06 4.28
C ALA A 119 7.25 -7.45 2.90
N GLY A 120 7.18 -6.56 1.91
CA GLY A 120 7.64 -6.85 0.55
C GLY A 120 9.12 -6.51 0.32
N SER A 121 9.90 -7.43 -0.28
CA SER A 121 11.31 -7.21 -0.66
C SER A 121 11.48 -6.45 -1.98
N GLY A 122 10.51 -6.56 -2.90
CA GLY A 122 10.34 -5.71 -4.08
C GLY A 122 11.28 -5.98 -5.25
N SER A 123 11.02 -7.05 -6.00
CA SER A 123 11.86 -7.50 -7.13
C SER A 123 11.94 -6.53 -8.32
N SER A 124 11.06 -5.54 -8.41
CA SER A 124 11.06 -4.53 -9.49
C SER A 124 12.08 -3.40 -9.28
N LEU A 125 12.74 -3.35 -8.11
CA LEU A 125 13.71 -2.33 -7.73
C LEU A 125 15.00 -3.03 -7.28
N THR A 126 15.92 -3.19 -8.24
CA THR A 126 17.22 -3.84 -7.99
C THR A 126 18.14 -2.85 -7.28
N ARG A 127 18.75 -3.28 -6.17
CA ARG A 127 19.58 -2.40 -5.34
C ARG A 127 20.75 -3.08 -4.64
N THR A 128 21.08 -4.31 -5.05
CA THR A 128 22.19 -5.08 -4.48
C THR A 128 23.52 -4.34 -4.64
N SER A 129 23.82 -3.89 -5.85
CA SER A 129 25.04 -3.15 -6.19
C SER A 129 25.16 -1.83 -5.40
N TYR A 130 24.03 -1.13 -5.24
CA TYR A 130 23.91 0.09 -4.46
C TYR A 130 24.20 -0.17 -2.98
N LEU A 131 23.53 -1.16 -2.37
CA LEU A 131 23.71 -1.50 -0.96
C LEU A 131 25.12 -2.03 -0.68
N ALA A 132 25.70 -2.84 -1.57
CA ALA A 132 27.08 -3.29 -1.47
C ALA A 132 28.06 -2.11 -1.37
N THR A 133 27.92 -1.16 -2.29
CA THR A 133 28.71 0.07 -2.30
C THR A 133 28.48 0.89 -1.03
N ARG A 134 27.22 1.04 -0.61
CA ARG A 134 26.85 1.87 0.53
C ARG A 134 27.33 1.32 1.86
N LEU A 135 27.28 0.00 2.03
CA LEU A 135 27.68 -0.69 3.25
C LEU A 135 29.16 -1.08 3.25
N GLY A 136 29.88 -0.90 2.13
CA GLY A 136 31.28 -1.28 2.00
C GLY A 136 31.49 -2.80 2.04
N ILE A 137 30.52 -3.58 1.57
CA ILE A 137 30.55 -5.05 1.57
C ILE A 137 30.43 -5.62 0.14
N PRO A 138 30.88 -6.86 -0.10
CA PRO A 138 30.65 -7.53 -1.38
C PRO A 138 29.16 -7.73 -1.68
N GLU A 139 28.76 -7.68 -2.96
CA GLU A 139 27.37 -7.93 -3.38
C GLU A 139 26.82 -9.28 -2.90
N SER A 140 27.68 -10.31 -2.81
CA SER A 140 27.31 -11.64 -2.31
C SER A 140 26.93 -11.67 -0.82
N GLN A 141 27.26 -10.62 -0.07
CA GLN A 141 26.94 -10.47 1.35
C GLN A 141 25.76 -9.51 1.59
N VAL A 142 25.25 -8.86 0.54
CA VAL A 142 24.11 -7.95 0.68
C VAL A 142 22.85 -8.74 0.99
N LYS A 143 22.26 -8.44 2.15
CA LYS A 143 20.91 -8.87 2.49
C LYS A 143 19.92 -7.78 2.12
N ILE A 144 19.04 -8.08 1.17
CA ILE A 144 17.98 -7.17 0.74
C ILE A 144 16.95 -7.04 1.86
N GLY A 145 16.65 -5.80 2.26
CA GLY A 145 15.62 -5.50 3.24
C GLY A 145 14.26 -5.27 2.59
N SER A 146 13.40 -4.54 3.29
CA SER A 146 12.10 -4.16 2.74
C SER A 146 12.24 -3.15 1.59
N LYS A 147 11.42 -3.34 0.54
CA LYS A 147 11.47 -2.61 -0.73
C LYS A 147 11.61 -1.11 -0.49
N GLY A 148 12.69 -0.52 -1.00
CA GLY A 148 12.90 0.93 -1.01
C GLY A 148 13.20 1.55 0.36
N THR A 149 12.79 0.92 1.46
CA THR A 149 13.00 1.44 2.82
C THR A 149 14.43 1.28 3.32
N ASP A 150 15.20 0.37 2.71
CA ASP A 150 16.62 0.13 2.93
C ASP A 150 17.52 1.03 2.06
N LEU A 151 16.93 1.92 1.26
CA LEU A 151 17.67 2.97 0.56
C LEU A 151 18.02 4.10 1.52
N PHE A 152 19.15 4.76 1.28
CA PHE A 152 19.74 5.72 2.21
C PHE A 152 19.53 7.16 1.76
N VAL A 153 19.22 8.02 2.73
CA VAL A 153 19.13 9.47 2.57
C VAL A 153 20.30 10.12 3.27
N ASP A 154 20.99 11.03 2.59
CA ASP A 154 22.09 11.81 3.18
C ASP A 154 21.53 12.99 3.97
N LEU A 155 22.01 13.16 5.20
CA LEU A 155 21.65 14.27 6.08
C LEU A 155 22.71 15.38 6.05
N PRO A 156 22.31 16.63 6.33
CA PRO A 156 23.27 17.70 6.62
C PRO A 156 24.21 17.26 7.76
N GLY A 157 25.52 17.34 7.55
CA GLY A 157 26.53 16.85 8.49
C GLY A 157 27.23 15.56 8.06
N GLY A 158 26.84 14.96 6.93
CA GLY A 158 27.53 13.82 6.33
C GLY A 158 27.08 12.45 6.85
N GLU A 159 26.14 12.42 7.79
CA GLU A 159 25.48 11.20 8.21
C GLU A 159 24.48 10.74 7.15
N SER A 160 24.17 9.44 7.14
CA SER A 160 23.10 8.91 6.31
C SER A 160 22.33 7.83 6.99
N ILE A 161 21.02 7.83 6.72
CA ILE A 161 20.06 6.95 7.34
C ILE A 161 19.20 6.26 6.29
N ALA A 162 18.73 5.05 6.60
CA ALA A 162 17.76 4.38 5.75
C ALA A 162 16.41 5.12 5.76
N ILE A 163 15.61 4.99 4.71
CA ILE A 163 14.26 5.57 4.65
C ILE A 163 13.37 5.06 5.79
N ALA A 164 13.49 3.78 6.18
CA ALA A 164 12.80 3.25 7.35
C ALA A 164 13.17 4.01 8.65
N GLU A 165 14.44 4.40 8.80
CA GLU A 165 14.91 5.17 9.96
C GLU A 165 14.34 6.60 9.94
N ALA A 166 14.32 7.23 8.77
CA ALA A 166 13.70 8.53 8.58
C ALA A 166 12.20 8.52 8.98
N GLN A 167 11.47 7.44 8.69
CA GLN A 167 10.06 7.28 9.09
C GLN A 167 9.88 7.15 10.60
N ILE A 168 10.77 6.42 11.28
CA ILE A 168 10.78 6.32 12.75
C ILE A 168 11.02 7.73 13.35
N LEU A 169 12.07 8.40 12.87
CA LEU A 169 12.44 9.75 13.33
C LEU A 169 11.33 10.77 13.06
N GLN A 170 10.70 10.74 11.88
CA GLN A 170 9.56 11.59 11.52
C GLN A 170 8.48 11.53 12.61
N SER A 171 8.13 10.30 13.01
CA SER A 171 7.11 10.05 14.01
C SER A 171 7.55 10.52 15.40
N ILE A 172 8.77 10.20 15.83
CA ILE A 172 9.31 10.70 17.11
C ILE A 172 9.29 12.23 17.16
N LEU A 173 9.66 12.90 16.07
CA LEU A 173 9.65 14.36 15.97
C LEU A 173 8.23 14.93 15.98
N ASP A 174 7.26 14.27 15.37
CA ASP A 174 5.85 14.66 15.45
C ASP A 174 5.32 14.60 16.88
N GLN A 175 5.67 13.55 17.62
CA GLN A 175 5.30 13.44 19.04
C GLN A 175 5.98 14.52 19.88
N LYS A 176 7.30 14.75 19.70
CA LYS A 176 8.04 15.78 20.43
C LYS A 176 7.52 17.20 20.20
N ARG A 177 6.98 17.47 19.00
CA ARG A 177 6.32 18.75 18.67
C ARG A 177 4.91 18.88 19.22
N GLY A 178 4.39 17.83 19.86
CA GLY A 178 3.00 17.77 20.31
C GLY A 178 2.01 17.74 19.15
N THR A 179 2.40 17.29 17.95
CA THR A 179 1.48 17.08 16.83
C THR A 179 0.44 16.02 17.19
N PHE A 180 0.89 14.98 17.91
CA PHE A 180 0.06 13.92 18.46
C PHE A 180 0.42 13.69 19.93
N GLY A 181 -0.56 13.32 20.75
CA GLY A 181 -0.35 13.09 22.18
C GLY A 181 0.48 11.84 22.44
N ARG A 182 0.23 10.79 21.65
CA ARG A 182 0.99 9.53 21.68
C ARG A 182 1.16 8.96 20.28
N ILE A 183 2.28 8.29 20.05
CA ILE A 183 2.52 7.51 18.85
C ILE A 183 2.88 6.08 19.22
N ILE A 184 2.26 5.14 18.51
CA ILE A 184 2.51 3.71 18.65
C ILE A 184 3.03 3.20 17.32
N PHE A 185 4.23 2.63 17.31
CA PHE A 185 4.84 1.99 16.14
C PHE A 185 4.39 0.55 16.02
N HIS A 186 4.10 0.10 14.82
CA HIS A 186 3.78 -1.28 14.53
C HIS A 186 4.38 -1.70 13.20
N ASP A 187 5.34 -2.61 13.30
CA ASP A 187 6.05 -3.15 12.17
C ASP A 187 5.20 -4.22 11.47
N ILE A 188 4.92 -4.01 10.18
CA ILE A 188 4.32 -5.03 9.31
C ILE A 188 5.43 -5.66 8.49
N LEU A 189 5.79 -6.90 8.80
CA LEU A 189 7.01 -7.54 8.33
C LEU A 189 6.71 -8.84 7.60
N SER A 190 7.74 -9.40 6.98
CA SER A 190 7.72 -10.79 6.50
C SER A 190 8.98 -11.50 6.96
N THR A 191 9.05 -12.81 6.74
CA THR A 191 10.26 -13.59 7.03
C THR A 191 11.49 -13.08 6.28
N GLU A 192 11.32 -12.39 5.15
CA GLU A 192 12.43 -11.81 4.39
C GLU A 192 12.92 -10.49 4.98
N THR A 193 12.03 -9.68 5.54
CA THR A 193 12.35 -8.29 5.92
C THR A 193 12.55 -8.08 7.42
N ARG A 194 12.09 -9.04 8.25
CA ARG A 194 12.10 -8.94 9.72
C ARG A 194 13.46 -8.54 10.29
N ASP A 195 14.50 -9.28 9.92
CA ASP A 195 15.84 -9.06 10.48
C ASP A 195 16.38 -7.67 10.15
N SER A 196 16.06 -7.13 8.96
CA SER A 196 16.51 -5.78 8.57
C SER A 196 15.87 -4.69 9.43
N ILE A 197 14.58 -4.83 9.74
CA ILE A 197 13.84 -3.86 10.57
C ILE A 197 14.18 -4.04 12.05
N HIS A 198 14.36 -5.27 12.53
CA HIS A 198 14.83 -5.53 13.89
C HIS A 198 16.24 -4.98 14.12
N GLY A 199 17.13 -5.13 13.13
CA GLY A 199 18.45 -4.50 13.15
C GLY A 199 18.36 -2.99 13.34
N LEU A 200 17.49 -2.34 12.55
CA LEU A 200 17.26 -0.89 12.65
C LEU A 200 16.79 -0.44 14.04
N TRP A 201 15.86 -1.17 14.67
CA TRP A 201 15.40 -0.81 16.03
C TRP A 201 16.51 -0.87 17.08
N ASN A 202 17.53 -1.71 16.86
CA ASN A 202 18.69 -1.83 17.73
C ASN A 202 19.81 -0.83 17.39
N HIS A 203 19.69 -0.06 16.29
CA HIS A 203 20.68 0.96 15.95
C HIS A 203 20.64 2.14 16.94
N PRO A 204 21.80 2.77 17.24
CA PRO A 204 21.86 4.00 18.02
C PRO A 204 21.02 5.11 17.39
N SER A 205 20.14 5.74 18.16
CA SER A 205 19.26 6.79 17.66
C SER A 205 20.02 8.05 17.28
N LEU A 206 19.60 8.73 16.21
CA LEU A 206 20.11 10.08 15.89
C LEU A 206 19.77 11.12 16.96
N ILE A 207 18.72 10.88 17.75
CA ILE A 207 18.22 11.83 18.76
C ILE A 207 19.01 11.71 20.07
N ASP A 208 19.35 10.50 20.45
CA ASP A 208 20.14 10.17 21.65
C ASP A 208 21.07 9.01 21.29
N ARG A 209 22.32 9.33 21.00
CA ARG A 209 23.34 8.38 20.54
C ARG A 209 23.70 7.33 21.60
N ALA A 210 23.33 7.54 22.86
CA ALA A 210 23.55 6.59 23.93
C ALA A 210 22.48 5.48 23.99
N LYS A 211 21.38 5.63 23.25
CA LYS A 211 20.25 4.68 23.24
C LYS A 211 20.02 4.13 21.85
N SER A 212 19.58 2.86 21.77
CA SER A 212 18.97 2.37 20.55
C SER A 212 17.61 3.03 20.28
N TYR A 213 17.06 2.91 19.07
CA TYR A 213 15.69 3.35 18.81
C TYR A 213 14.66 2.63 19.69
N ASP A 214 14.84 1.34 19.95
CA ASP A 214 13.98 0.57 20.86
C ASP A 214 14.01 1.12 22.28
N GLU A 215 15.20 1.36 22.83
CA GLU A 215 15.39 1.93 24.16
C GLU A 215 14.84 3.36 24.25
N LEU A 216 15.07 4.18 23.22
CA LEU A 216 14.54 5.53 23.15
C LEU A 216 13.01 5.51 23.18
N VAL A 217 12.36 4.70 22.34
CA VAL A 217 10.89 4.60 22.29
C VAL A 217 10.33 4.06 23.61
N ARG A 218 10.96 3.04 24.21
CA ARG A 218 10.50 2.46 25.49
C ARG A 218 10.64 3.42 26.68
N THR A 219 11.62 4.31 26.64
CA THR A 219 11.89 5.24 27.76
C THR A 219 11.30 6.64 27.57
N THR A 220 10.69 6.93 26.42
CA THR A 220 10.11 8.24 26.12
C THR A 220 8.60 8.21 26.32
N THR A 221 8.08 9.05 27.22
CA THR A 221 6.64 9.22 27.42
C THR A 221 5.94 9.65 26.12
N GLY A 222 4.84 8.98 25.79
CA GLY A 222 4.08 9.23 24.57
C GLY A 222 4.58 8.44 23.36
N LEU A 223 5.61 7.62 23.47
CA LEU A 223 6.03 6.68 22.44
C LEU A 223 5.84 5.23 22.91
N GLN A 224 5.53 4.33 21.99
CA GLN A 224 5.43 2.90 22.26
C GLN A 224 5.71 2.09 20.99
N ARG A 225 6.25 0.88 21.14
CA ARG A 225 6.17 -0.16 20.12
C ARG A 225 5.06 -1.15 20.47
N PHE A 226 4.24 -1.48 19.49
CA PHE A 226 3.31 -2.59 19.54
C PHE A 226 3.97 -3.87 19.01
N HIS A 227 3.28 -5.01 19.08
CA HIS A 227 3.79 -6.23 18.48
C HIS A 227 3.81 -6.11 16.95
N GLU A 228 4.65 -6.91 16.31
CA GLU A 228 4.74 -6.98 14.85
C GLU A 228 3.60 -7.81 14.25
N THR A 229 3.16 -7.45 13.05
CA THR A 229 2.32 -8.33 12.21
C THR A 229 3.21 -8.99 11.17
N MET A 230 3.28 -10.32 11.18
CA MET A 230 4.02 -11.09 10.18
C MET A 230 3.09 -11.47 9.02
N GLN A 231 3.40 -11.01 7.81
CA GLN A 231 2.79 -11.51 6.59
C GLN A 231 3.46 -12.83 6.20
N ALA A 232 2.68 -13.91 6.19
CA ALA A 232 3.17 -15.22 5.80
C ALA A 232 3.32 -15.34 4.28
N PHE A 233 4.31 -16.13 3.87
CA PHE A 233 4.41 -16.65 2.51
C PHE A 233 3.56 -17.92 2.43
N VAL A 234 2.42 -17.82 1.77
CA VAL A 234 1.45 -18.90 1.61
C VAL A 234 1.70 -19.67 0.31
N PRO A 235 1.34 -20.96 0.24
CA PRO A 235 1.52 -21.75 -0.96
C PRO A 235 0.64 -21.25 -2.12
N THR A 236 1.18 -21.37 -3.32
CA THR A 236 0.49 -21.01 -4.58
C THR A 236 -0.29 -22.19 -5.13
N LEU A 237 -1.06 -21.98 -6.21
CA LEU A 237 -1.71 -23.06 -6.95
C LEU A 237 -0.91 -23.41 -8.20
N ASP A 238 -0.84 -24.69 -8.56
CA ASP A 238 -0.31 -25.14 -9.84
C ASP A 238 -1.32 -24.91 -10.99
N GLU A 239 -0.93 -25.25 -12.23
CA GLU A 239 -1.81 -25.14 -13.40
C GLU A 239 -3.08 -26.01 -13.30
N GLY A 240 -3.08 -27.05 -12.46
CA GLY A 240 -4.23 -27.88 -12.15
C GLY A 240 -5.11 -27.33 -11.01
N GLY A 241 -4.77 -26.16 -10.46
CA GLY A 241 -5.47 -25.55 -9.33
C GLY A 241 -5.20 -26.21 -7.98
N LYS A 242 -4.20 -27.09 -7.87
CA LYS A 242 -3.82 -27.73 -6.61
C LYS A 242 -2.84 -26.85 -5.85
N ILE A 243 -2.97 -26.81 -4.53
CA ILE A 243 -2.04 -26.12 -3.65
C ILE A 243 -0.66 -26.80 -3.77
N THR A 244 0.40 -26.00 -3.88
CA THR A 244 1.79 -26.47 -3.98
C THR A 244 2.76 -25.55 -3.23
N PHE A 245 3.81 -26.14 -2.67
CA PHE A 245 4.90 -25.45 -1.99
C PHE A 245 6.10 -25.16 -2.91
N ASP A 246 6.07 -25.61 -4.17
CA ASP A 246 7.13 -25.34 -5.16
C ASP A 246 7.38 -23.84 -5.32
N ARG A 247 6.33 -23.04 -5.09
CA ARG A 247 6.39 -21.60 -5.00
C ARG A 247 5.46 -21.12 -3.89
N VAL A 248 5.99 -20.24 -3.03
CA VAL A 248 5.23 -19.52 -2.00
C VAL A 248 5.25 -18.02 -2.28
N ALA A 249 4.24 -17.30 -1.80
CA ALA A 249 4.14 -15.85 -1.99
C ALA A 249 3.34 -15.19 -0.87
N PRO A 250 3.50 -13.87 -0.65
CA PRO A 250 2.56 -13.13 0.17
C PRO A 250 1.19 -13.09 -0.50
N GLY A 251 0.11 -13.06 0.29
CA GLY A 251 -1.26 -12.91 -0.21
C GLY A 251 -1.65 -11.49 -0.66
N GLY A 252 -0.70 -10.55 -0.74
CA GLY A 252 -1.00 -9.14 -1.02
C GLY A 252 -1.41 -8.33 0.23
N HIS A 253 -1.70 -7.05 0.03
CA HIS A 253 -1.83 -6.08 1.12
C HIS A 253 -3.24 -6.00 1.75
N ALA A 254 -4.22 -6.75 1.23
CA ALA A 254 -5.54 -6.85 1.89
C ALA A 254 -5.48 -7.47 3.29
N LEU A 255 -4.48 -8.31 3.58
CA LEU A 255 -4.22 -8.85 4.91
C LEU A 255 -4.26 -7.76 5.99
N PHE A 256 -3.72 -6.58 5.70
CA PHE A 256 -3.58 -5.51 6.70
C PHE A 256 -4.89 -4.75 6.97
N ALA A 257 -5.78 -4.63 5.96
CA ALA A 257 -7.15 -4.17 6.22
C ALA A 257 -7.94 -5.22 6.99
N VAL A 258 -7.78 -6.51 6.67
CA VAL A 258 -8.42 -7.60 7.42
C VAL A 258 -7.98 -7.54 8.88
N GLU A 259 -6.67 -7.50 9.15
CA GLU A 259 -6.13 -7.39 10.51
C GLU A 259 -6.65 -6.14 11.24
N ALA A 260 -6.69 -4.97 10.58
CA ALA A 260 -7.23 -3.75 11.17
C ALA A 260 -8.72 -3.86 11.54
N LEU A 261 -9.53 -4.47 10.68
CA LEU A 261 -10.95 -4.71 10.96
C LEU A 261 -11.13 -5.75 12.08
N ARG A 262 -10.29 -6.78 12.12
CA ARG A 262 -10.28 -7.77 13.20
C ARG A 262 -9.91 -7.15 14.54
N ALA A 263 -8.95 -6.23 14.53
CA ALA A 263 -8.57 -5.48 15.71
C ALA A 263 -9.71 -4.64 16.29
N ALA A 264 -10.83 -4.41 15.56
CA ALA A 264 -12.00 -3.75 16.11
C ALA A 264 -12.84 -4.66 17.04
N TYR A 265 -12.80 -5.99 16.87
CA TYR A 265 -13.53 -6.95 17.73
C TYR A 265 -12.63 -7.97 18.46
N LYS A 266 -11.32 -7.97 18.19
CA LYS A 266 -10.30 -8.75 18.89
C LYS A 266 -9.33 -7.81 19.62
N PRO A 267 -9.58 -7.48 20.91
CA PRO A 267 -8.79 -6.50 21.66
C PRO A 267 -7.28 -6.77 21.66
N GLN A 268 -6.87 -8.05 21.66
CA GLN A 268 -5.47 -8.45 21.61
C GLN A 268 -4.72 -8.03 20.34
N LEU A 269 -5.44 -7.68 19.26
CA LEU A 269 -4.86 -7.19 18.01
C LEU A 269 -4.75 -5.67 17.94
N ARG A 270 -5.17 -4.92 18.99
CA ARG A 270 -5.05 -3.45 19.05
C ARG A 270 -4.31 -3.01 20.33
N PRO A 271 -3.61 -1.86 20.29
CA PRO A 271 -3.08 -1.25 21.50
C PRO A 271 -4.19 -0.84 22.47
N GLU A 272 -3.91 -0.97 23.76
CA GLU A 272 -4.77 -0.42 24.81
C GLU A 272 -4.53 1.08 24.96
N VAL A 273 -5.63 1.83 24.97
CA VAL A 273 -5.66 3.27 25.22
C VAL A 273 -6.78 3.60 26.20
N ASP A 274 -6.67 4.73 26.90
CA ASP A 274 -7.72 5.23 27.77
C ASP A 274 -9.01 5.50 26.97
N SER A 275 -10.17 5.28 27.59
CA SER A 275 -11.47 5.44 26.94
C SER A 275 -11.76 6.87 26.45
N SER A 276 -11.09 7.87 27.02
CA SER A 276 -11.16 9.27 26.60
C SER A 276 -10.23 9.62 25.44
N THR A 277 -9.36 8.71 25.03
CA THR A 277 -8.32 8.94 24.02
C THR A 277 -8.72 8.28 22.70
N ALA A 278 -8.79 9.07 21.64
CA ALA A 278 -9.03 8.53 20.31
C ALA A 278 -7.78 7.76 19.81
N LEU A 279 -7.96 6.49 19.47
CA LEU A 279 -6.97 5.66 18.79
C LEU A 279 -7.23 5.67 17.29
N ILE A 280 -6.33 6.32 16.53
CA ILE A 280 -6.36 6.34 15.08
C ILE A 280 -5.21 5.47 14.55
N SER A 281 -5.52 4.40 13.83
CA SER A 281 -4.48 3.64 13.11
C SER A 281 -4.29 4.19 11.70
N ALA A 282 -3.05 4.19 11.22
CA ALA A 282 -2.68 4.58 9.88
C ALA A 282 -1.85 3.49 9.20
N ILE A 283 -2.37 2.92 8.12
CA ILE A 283 -1.68 1.91 7.30
C ILE A 283 -1.23 2.57 6.00
N SER A 284 0.05 2.42 5.65
CA SER A 284 0.59 2.93 4.38
C SER A 284 1.70 2.06 3.80
N ASN A 285 2.06 2.28 2.54
CA ASN A 285 3.25 1.68 1.93
C ASN A 285 4.52 2.06 2.71
N GLY A 286 5.45 1.13 2.84
CA GLY A 286 6.74 1.35 3.50
C GLY A 286 7.66 2.24 2.67
N GLU A 287 7.71 2.07 1.35
CA GLU A 287 8.57 2.85 0.46
C GLU A 287 8.10 4.29 0.22
N ASP A 288 6.99 4.69 0.83
CA ASP A 288 6.41 6.03 0.73
C ASP A 288 6.63 6.79 2.05
N ILE A 289 7.71 7.57 2.11
CA ILE A 289 8.01 8.42 3.27
C ILE A 289 6.95 9.51 3.49
N SER A 290 6.27 9.93 2.42
CA SER A 290 5.16 10.88 2.48
C SER A 290 3.85 10.22 2.94
N GLY A 291 3.75 8.88 2.95
CA GLY A 291 2.56 8.11 3.30
C GLY A 291 2.20 8.12 4.79
N THR A 292 2.25 9.25 5.48
CA THR A 292 1.89 9.39 6.90
C THR A 292 0.80 10.46 7.00
N PRO A 293 -0.32 10.22 7.72
CA PRO A 293 -1.35 11.23 7.87
C PRO A 293 -0.80 12.41 8.68
N ASP A 294 -1.34 13.59 8.42
CA ASP A 294 -1.04 14.75 9.25
C ASP A 294 -2.10 14.95 10.35
N HIS A 295 -1.86 15.97 11.16
CA HIS A 295 -2.73 16.33 12.28
C HIS A 295 -4.13 16.78 11.83
N LEU A 296 -4.26 17.31 10.61
CA LEU A 296 -5.57 17.73 10.08
C LEU A 296 -6.42 16.52 9.70
N MET A 297 -5.85 15.51 9.02
CA MET A 297 -6.58 14.28 8.69
C MET A 297 -7.06 13.55 9.95
N VAL A 298 -6.17 13.39 10.93
CA VAL A 298 -6.47 12.75 12.21
C VAL A 298 -7.50 13.55 13.00
N GLY A 299 -7.31 14.87 13.10
CA GLY A 299 -8.21 15.76 13.82
C GLY A 299 -9.63 15.79 13.23
N TRP A 300 -9.74 15.88 11.91
CA TRP A 300 -11.02 15.79 11.20
C TRP A 300 -11.72 14.47 11.46
N MET A 301 -10.98 13.36 11.38
CA MET A 301 -11.54 12.02 11.60
C MET A 301 -12.09 11.83 13.02
N ILE A 302 -11.44 12.43 14.02
CA ILE A 302 -11.91 12.44 15.41
C ILE A 302 -13.13 13.35 15.55
N ARG A 303 -13.03 14.58 15.06
CA ARG A 303 -14.06 15.60 15.23
C ARG A 303 -15.38 15.22 14.56
N GLU A 304 -15.31 14.71 13.34
CA GLU A 304 -16.46 14.32 12.53
C GLU A 304 -16.86 12.85 12.74
N GLN A 305 -16.23 12.16 13.69
CA GLN A 305 -16.54 10.76 14.04
C GLN A 305 -16.51 9.82 12.82
N VAL A 306 -15.50 9.99 11.96
CA VAL A 306 -15.35 9.21 10.73
C VAL A 306 -14.69 7.86 11.07
N PRO A 307 -15.30 6.71 10.71
CA PRO A 307 -14.78 5.40 11.12
C PRO A 307 -13.57 4.94 10.31
N ILE A 308 -13.64 5.01 8.97
CA ILE A 308 -12.60 4.55 8.06
C ILE A 308 -12.38 5.62 6.99
N VAL A 309 -11.11 5.92 6.71
CA VAL A 309 -10.71 6.84 5.65
C VAL A 309 -9.76 6.15 4.69
N LEU A 310 -9.98 6.33 3.39
CA LEU A 310 -8.98 6.10 2.36
C LEU A 310 -8.53 7.44 1.80
N VAL A 311 -7.23 7.66 1.73
CA VAL A 311 -6.68 8.87 1.12
C VAL A 311 -6.52 8.61 -0.39
N SER A 312 -7.15 9.47 -1.18
CA SER A 312 -7.05 9.45 -2.64
C SER A 312 -6.33 10.68 -3.17
N THR A 313 -5.87 10.63 -4.42
CA THR A 313 -5.33 11.80 -5.11
C THR A 313 -5.67 11.76 -6.59
N GLU A 314 -5.60 12.91 -7.27
CA GLU A 314 -5.80 12.98 -8.72
C GLU A 314 -4.84 12.03 -9.47
N LYS A 315 -5.40 11.23 -10.38
CA LYS A 315 -4.66 10.36 -11.29
C LYS A 315 -3.85 11.20 -12.27
N THR A 316 -2.55 10.92 -12.35
CA THR A 316 -1.65 11.58 -13.30
C THR A 316 -1.07 10.58 -14.31
N ALA A 317 -0.32 11.07 -15.29
CA ALA A 317 0.29 10.23 -16.32
C ALA A 317 1.28 9.18 -15.77
N VAL A 318 1.78 9.34 -14.54
CA VAL A 318 2.66 8.36 -13.88
C VAL A 318 1.88 7.22 -13.19
N ASP A 319 0.56 7.31 -13.10
CA ASP A 319 -0.30 6.41 -12.30
C ASP A 319 -1.02 5.34 -13.13
N LEU A 320 -0.42 4.89 -14.23
CA LEU A 320 -1.10 4.04 -15.22
C LEU A 320 -1.58 2.68 -14.67
N LYS A 321 -1.04 2.24 -13.53
CA LYS A 321 -1.35 0.96 -12.88
C LYS A 321 -2.07 1.10 -11.53
N ALA A 322 -2.43 2.32 -11.13
CA ALA A 322 -3.10 2.54 -9.84
C ALA A 322 -4.60 2.31 -9.96
N GLY A 323 -5.20 1.69 -8.94
CA GLY A 323 -6.65 1.51 -8.85
C GLY A 323 -7.39 2.85 -8.81
N ILE A 324 -8.42 2.99 -9.64
CA ILE A 324 -9.26 4.19 -9.74
C ILE A 324 -10.46 4.03 -8.82
N VAL A 325 -10.72 5.04 -8.00
CA VAL A 325 -11.93 5.11 -7.19
C VAL A 325 -13.14 5.34 -8.10
N SER A 326 -14.13 4.47 -7.97
CA SER A 326 -15.33 4.43 -8.79
C SER A 326 -16.57 4.23 -7.92
N LEU A 327 -17.72 4.58 -8.47
CA LEU A 327 -19.03 4.20 -7.95
C LEU A 327 -19.57 3.04 -8.79
N LEU A 328 -19.74 1.89 -8.15
CA LEU A 328 -20.29 0.69 -8.76
C LEU A 328 -21.81 0.72 -8.65
N ARG A 329 -22.49 0.71 -9.80
CA ARG A 329 -23.93 0.43 -9.91
C ARG A 329 -24.11 -1.06 -10.15
N SER A 330 -24.77 -1.75 -9.23
CA SER A 330 -25.09 -3.17 -9.38
C SER A 330 -26.22 -3.38 -10.41
N PRO A 331 -26.42 -4.61 -10.93
CA PRO A 331 -27.56 -4.91 -11.80
C PRO A 331 -28.93 -4.57 -11.18
N GLY A 332 -29.02 -4.64 -9.84
CA GLY A 332 -30.22 -4.29 -9.08
C GLY A 332 -30.37 -2.77 -8.81
N GLY A 333 -29.46 -1.94 -9.30
CA GLY A 333 -29.50 -0.48 -9.15
C GLY A 333 -28.81 0.07 -7.90
N ASP A 334 -28.35 -0.78 -6.97
CA ASP A 334 -27.62 -0.33 -5.78
C ASP A 334 -26.29 0.34 -6.16
N VAL A 335 -26.01 1.49 -5.56
CA VAL A 335 -24.76 2.24 -5.77
C VAL A 335 -23.84 2.10 -4.55
N SER A 336 -22.60 1.70 -4.78
CA SER A 336 -21.57 1.56 -3.74
C SER A 336 -20.22 2.05 -4.23
N MET A 337 -19.30 2.38 -3.31
CA MET A 337 -17.92 2.68 -3.70
C MET A 337 -17.18 1.40 -4.09
N ALA A 338 -16.26 1.52 -5.03
CA ALA A 338 -15.37 0.46 -5.48
C ALA A 338 -14.02 1.05 -5.89
N VAL A 339 -13.01 0.19 -5.98
CA VAL A 339 -11.75 0.52 -6.64
C VAL A 339 -11.63 -0.41 -7.85
N THR A 340 -11.54 0.17 -9.02
CA THR A 340 -11.33 -0.55 -10.27
C THR A 340 -9.84 -0.65 -10.55
N GLU A 341 -9.32 -1.87 -10.64
CA GLU A 341 -7.91 -2.13 -10.92
C GLU A 341 -7.64 -2.34 -12.42
N THR A 342 -6.39 -2.13 -12.85
CA THR A 342 -6.00 -2.31 -14.26
C THR A 342 -6.29 -3.72 -14.77
N VAL A 343 -6.04 -4.75 -13.96
CA VAL A 343 -6.28 -6.16 -14.34
C VAL A 343 -7.77 -6.44 -14.59
N GLN A 344 -8.66 -5.83 -13.80
CA GLN A 344 -10.11 -5.95 -14.00
C GLN A 344 -10.52 -5.29 -15.33
N ALA A 345 -9.99 -4.11 -15.60
CA ALA A 345 -10.25 -3.41 -16.85
C ALA A 345 -9.69 -4.16 -18.07
N GLU A 346 -8.50 -4.76 -17.96
CA GLU A 346 -7.91 -5.58 -19.02
C GLU A 346 -8.73 -6.85 -19.30
N ALA A 347 -9.19 -7.53 -18.25
CA ALA A 347 -10.08 -8.68 -18.38
C ALA A 347 -11.42 -8.32 -19.06
N ALA A 348 -11.92 -7.10 -18.86
CA ALA A 348 -13.11 -6.57 -19.53
C ALA A 348 -12.84 -6.00 -20.95
N GLY A 349 -11.60 -6.08 -21.46
CA GLY A 349 -11.22 -5.49 -22.74
C GLY A 349 -11.18 -3.95 -22.76
N GLN A 350 -11.20 -3.31 -21.58
CA GLN A 350 -11.24 -1.86 -21.39
C GLN A 350 -9.91 -1.29 -20.88
N GLY A 351 -8.80 -2.02 -21.01
CA GLY A 351 -7.48 -1.57 -20.54
C GLY A 351 -7.00 -0.26 -21.17
N ALA A 352 -7.32 -0.01 -22.45
CA ALA A 352 -7.00 1.26 -23.11
C ALA A 352 -7.79 2.44 -22.51
N LEU A 353 -9.10 2.26 -22.33
CA LEU A 353 -9.98 3.23 -21.66
C LEU A 353 -9.46 3.51 -20.25
N PHE A 354 -9.21 2.48 -19.45
CA PHE A 354 -8.70 2.60 -18.08
C PHE A 354 -7.48 3.51 -17.97
N ARG A 355 -6.52 3.38 -18.89
CA ARG A 355 -5.30 4.20 -18.92
C ARG A 355 -5.61 5.68 -19.18
N GLN A 356 -6.59 5.99 -20.02
CA GLN A 356 -6.96 7.36 -20.43
C GLN A 356 -7.88 8.09 -19.44
N LEU A 357 -8.59 7.36 -18.57
CA LEU A 357 -9.52 7.98 -17.62
C LEU A 357 -8.81 8.92 -16.64
N ALA A 358 -9.37 10.10 -16.44
CA ALA A 358 -9.10 10.93 -15.26
C ALA A 358 -9.86 10.38 -14.05
N GLY A 359 -9.48 10.77 -12.84
CA GLY A 359 -10.19 10.41 -11.61
C GLY A 359 -9.28 10.43 -10.40
N SER A 360 -9.79 9.96 -9.26
CA SER A 360 -9.01 9.82 -8.04
C SER A 360 -8.46 8.39 -7.93
N ILE A 361 -7.18 8.26 -7.63
CA ILE A 361 -6.52 6.97 -7.35
C ILE A 361 -6.32 6.81 -5.84
N ASN A 362 -6.33 5.55 -5.39
CA ASN A 362 -6.01 5.22 -4.00
C ASN A 362 -4.49 5.33 -3.77
N THR A 363 -4.10 6.01 -2.70
CA THR A 363 -2.69 6.16 -2.29
C THR A 363 -2.16 4.96 -1.49
N ASN A 364 -3.03 4.04 -1.09
CA ASN A 364 -2.80 3.01 -0.07
C ASN A 364 -2.54 3.57 1.34
N LEU A 365 -2.82 4.85 1.61
CA LEU A 365 -2.93 5.37 2.97
C LEU A 365 -4.37 5.21 3.47
N ALA A 366 -4.56 4.35 4.48
CA ALA A 366 -5.85 4.07 5.11
C ALA A 366 -5.81 4.42 6.60
N LEU A 367 -6.86 5.07 7.11
CA LEU A 367 -6.99 5.44 8.52
C LEU A 367 -8.20 4.75 9.15
N PHE A 368 -8.05 4.31 10.41
CA PHE A 368 -9.09 3.63 11.20
C PHE A 368 -9.28 4.31 12.55
N ASN A 369 -10.48 4.78 12.84
CA ASN A 369 -10.83 5.42 14.11
C ASN A 369 -11.49 4.38 15.01
N TYR A 370 -10.71 3.79 15.91
CA TYR A 370 -11.20 2.68 16.74
C TYR A 370 -12.27 3.12 17.74
N GLN A 371 -12.31 4.40 18.15
CA GLN A 371 -13.38 4.91 19.00
C GLN A 371 -14.76 4.78 18.34
N VAL A 372 -14.83 4.96 17.02
CA VAL A 372 -16.07 4.85 16.23
C VAL A 372 -16.27 3.45 15.67
N LEU A 373 -15.17 2.80 15.27
CA LEU A 373 -15.20 1.55 14.54
C LEU A 373 -15.52 0.34 15.44
N ILE A 374 -14.98 0.28 16.66
CA ILE A 374 -15.20 -0.82 17.61
C ILE A 374 -16.70 -1.11 17.81
N PRO A 375 -17.54 -0.17 18.28
CA PRO A 375 -18.95 -0.47 18.53
C PRO A 375 -19.73 -0.86 17.26
N LYS A 376 -19.30 -0.38 16.09
CA LYS A 376 -19.93 -0.73 14.80
C LYS A 376 -19.59 -2.16 14.39
N ILE A 377 -18.31 -2.54 14.46
CA ILE A 377 -17.85 -3.86 14.04
C ILE A 377 -18.23 -4.94 15.05
N GLU A 378 -18.12 -4.68 16.35
CA GLU A 378 -18.56 -5.64 17.39
C GLU A 378 -20.05 -5.95 17.25
N LYS A 379 -20.89 -4.92 17.04
CA LYS A 379 -22.32 -5.11 16.74
C LYS A 379 -22.51 -5.99 15.50
N LEU A 380 -21.84 -5.68 14.41
CA LEU A 380 -21.97 -6.45 13.18
C LEU A 380 -21.57 -7.91 13.38
N VAL A 381 -20.39 -8.17 13.97
CA VAL A 381 -19.88 -9.52 14.23
C VAL A 381 -20.83 -10.29 15.17
N ALA A 382 -21.38 -9.64 16.20
CA ALA A 382 -22.37 -10.27 17.08
C ALA A 382 -23.65 -10.69 16.33
N GLU A 383 -24.06 -9.93 15.31
CA GLU A 383 -25.28 -10.22 14.52
C GLU A 383 -25.09 -11.33 13.48
N ILE A 384 -23.91 -11.43 12.84
CA ILE A 384 -23.70 -12.33 11.69
C ILE A 384 -22.68 -13.45 11.95
N GLY A 385 -21.91 -13.36 13.03
CA GLY A 385 -20.80 -14.27 13.33
C GLY A 385 -19.50 -13.92 12.59
N GLU A 386 -18.37 -14.37 13.14
CA GLU A 386 -17.02 -14.09 12.60
C GLU A 386 -16.82 -14.71 11.20
N ASP A 387 -17.28 -15.94 10.97
CA ASP A 387 -17.14 -16.61 9.67
C ASP A 387 -17.83 -15.83 8.53
N GLU A 388 -19.03 -15.30 8.77
CA GLU A 388 -19.75 -14.52 7.76
C GLU A 388 -19.13 -13.13 7.59
N PHE A 389 -18.70 -12.51 8.69
CA PHE A 389 -17.94 -11.26 8.64
C PHE A 389 -16.68 -11.40 7.76
N MET A 390 -15.91 -12.49 7.94
CA MET A 390 -14.71 -12.76 7.15
C MET A 390 -15.02 -12.93 5.65
N LYS A 391 -16.15 -13.56 5.28
CA LYS A 391 -16.57 -13.65 3.87
C LYS A 391 -16.94 -12.29 3.27
N ILE A 392 -17.62 -11.45 4.04
CA ILE A 392 -18.02 -10.10 3.63
C ILE A 392 -16.80 -9.24 3.35
N ILE A 393 -15.82 -9.22 4.25
CA ILE A 393 -14.64 -8.36 4.12
C ILE A 393 -13.56 -8.96 3.20
N ALA A 394 -13.71 -10.22 2.78
CA ALA A 394 -12.76 -10.85 1.87
C ALA A 394 -12.55 -9.96 0.63
N PRO A 395 -11.29 -9.73 0.21
CA PRO A 395 -11.02 -8.90 -0.94
C PRO A 395 -11.43 -9.61 -2.23
N ASP A 396 -11.67 -8.83 -3.27
CA ASP A 396 -11.79 -9.34 -4.62
C ASP A 396 -10.45 -9.96 -5.05
N LEU A 397 -10.53 -11.11 -5.71
CA LEU A 397 -9.34 -11.88 -6.05
C LEU A 397 -8.56 -11.23 -7.18
N ILE A 398 -7.27 -11.05 -6.94
CA ILE A 398 -6.29 -10.75 -7.98
C ILE A 398 -5.58 -12.07 -8.29
N LEU A 399 -5.76 -12.55 -9.53
CA LEU A 399 -5.18 -13.79 -10.02
C LEU A 399 -3.87 -13.49 -10.74
N ASN A 400 -2.75 -13.71 -10.06
CA ASN A 400 -1.42 -13.33 -10.56
C ASN A 400 -0.61 -14.57 -10.95
N TRP A 401 -0.56 -14.85 -12.26
CA TRP A 401 0.27 -15.94 -12.79
C TRP A 401 1.75 -15.56 -12.78
N LYS A 402 2.57 -16.43 -12.19
CA LYS A 402 4.04 -16.31 -12.14
C LYS A 402 4.68 -17.52 -12.76
N GLU A 403 5.71 -17.31 -13.56
CA GLU A 403 6.53 -18.39 -14.09
C GLU A 403 7.79 -18.56 -13.24
N GLN A 404 8.07 -19.79 -12.82
CA GLN A 404 9.30 -20.16 -12.11
C GLN A 404 9.76 -21.52 -12.61
N ASN A 405 11.03 -21.61 -13.04
CA ASN A 405 11.61 -22.84 -13.59
C ASN A 405 10.78 -23.48 -14.73
N GLY A 406 10.19 -22.64 -15.60
CA GLY A 406 9.36 -23.08 -16.73
C GLY A 406 7.96 -23.59 -16.35
N ARG A 407 7.56 -23.49 -15.08
CA ARG A 407 6.21 -23.83 -14.59
C ARG A 407 5.45 -22.59 -14.18
N LYS A 408 4.14 -22.59 -14.41
CA LYS A 408 3.25 -21.50 -13.99
C LYS A 408 2.61 -21.80 -12.64
N TYR A 409 2.57 -20.78 -11.81
CA TYR A 409 1.98 -20.79 -10.48
C TYR A 409 1.01 -19.63 -10.36
N LEU A 410 -0.19 -19.91 -9.86
CA LEU A 410 -1.19 -18.90 -9.58
C LEU A 410 -1.05 -18.44 -8.13
N GLN A 411 -0.71 -17.17 -7.96
CA GLN A 411 -0.71 -16.50 -6.67
C GLN A 411 -2.09 -15.86 -6.44
N LEU A 412 -2.70 -16.17 -5.28
CA LEU A 412 -3.94 -15.56 -4.84
C LEU A 412 -3.62 -14.30 -4.05
N GLU A 413 -4.02 -13.14 -4.56
CA GLU A 413 -3.78 -11.85 -3.91
C GLU A 413 -5.07 -11.07 -3.67
N GLY A 414 -5.04 -10.14 -2.73
CA GLY A 414 -6.09 -9.14 -2.55
C GLY A 414 -5.54 -7.74 -2.24
N ALA A 415 -6.33 -6.73 -2.60
CA ALA A 415 -6.01 -5.32 -2.35
C ALA A 415 -6.77 -4.76 -1.14
N MET A 416 -6.07 -3.98 -0.31
CA MET A 416 -6.60 -3.34 0.91
C MET A 416 -7.89 -2.54 0.68
N ALA A 417 -7.94 -1.74 -0.38
CA ALA A 417 -9.13 -0.97 -0.68
C ALA A 417 -10.35 -1.86 -1.00
N SER A 418 -10.15 -3.00 -1.68
CA SER A 418 -11.25 -3.93 -1.99
C SER A 418 -11.89 -4.49 -0.71
N THR A 419 -11.09 -4.89 0.29
CA THR A 419 -11.60 -5.31 1.61
C THR A 419 -12.49 -4.23 2.26
N LEU A 420 -12.04 -2.97 2.25
CA LEU A 420 -12.78 -1.87 2.86
C LEU A 420 -14.05 -1.53 2.09
N MET A 421 -13.99 -1.54 0.76
CA MET A 421 -15.16 -1.29 -0.09
C MET A 421 -16.21 -2.41 0.00
N ASN A 422 -15.77 -3.67 0.15
CA ASN A 422 -16.69 -4.78 0.36
C ASN A 422 -17.43 -4.66 1.70
N LEU A 423 -16.73 -4.27 2.77
CA LEU A 423 -17.37 -3.95 4.05
C LEU A 423 -18.34 -2.77 3.94
N ASP A 424 -17.93 -1.66 3.31
CA ASP A 424 -18.77 -0.47 3.15
C ASP A 424 -20.05 -0.76 2.35
N ARG A 425 -19.94 -1.54 1.27
CA ARG A 425 -21.08 -1.98 0.47
C ARG A 425 -22.09 -2.76 1.32
N TYR A 426 -21.62 -3.75 2.08
CA TYR A 426 -22.47 -4.52 2.98
C TYR A 426 -23.10 -3.62 4.05
N TRP A 427 -22.29 -2.76 4.67
CA TRP A 427 -22.71 -1.86 5.73
C TRP A 427 -23.80 -0.89 5.27
N ARG A 428 -23.66 -0.28 4.09
CA ARG A 428 -24.68 0.59 3.49
C ARG A 428 -25.97 -0.15 3.19
N LYS A 429 -25.89 -1.39 2.69
CA LYS A 429 -27.08 -2.22 2.43
C LYS A 429 -27.83 -2.51 3.73
N LYS A 430 -27.11 -2.83 4.81
CA LYS A 430 -27.70 -3.22 6.10
C LYS A 430 -28.18 -2.03 6.94
N TYR A 431 -27.39 -0.98 7.03
CA TYR A 431 -27.61 0.13 7.98
C TYR A 431 -27.90 1.48 7.33
N ARG A 432 -27.91 1.57 6.00
CA ARG A 432 -28.18 2.81 5.23
C ARG A 432 -27.29 3.99 5.61
N GLN A 433 -26.08 3.70 6.06
CA GLN A 433 -25.06 4.68 6.43
C GLN A 433 -23.74 4.32 5.75
N PRO A 434 -22.88 5.30 5.42
CA PRO A 434 -21.51 5.02 4.99
C PRO A 434 -20.66 4.53 6.16
N LEU A 435 -19.62 3.73 5.86
CA LEU A 435 -18.56 3.37 6.80
C LEU A 435 -17.20 3.90 6.33
N VAL A 436 -16.96 3.87 5.02
CA VAL A 436 -15.73 4.35 4.40
C VAL A 436 -15.95 5.75 3.83
N HIS A 437 -15.01 6.64 4.14
CA HIS A 437 -14.91 8.00 3.63
C HIS A 437 -13.60 8.18 2.87
N LEU A 438 -13.53 9.23 2.06
CA LEU A 438 -12.35 9.60 1.27
C LEU A 438 -11.87 10.99 1.66
N ILE A 439 -10.55 11.14 1.76
CA ILE A 439 -9.91 12.45 1.71
C ILE A 439 -9.17 12.52 0.38
N ASP A 440 -9.62 13.43 -0.48
CA ASP A 440 -8.98 13.66 -1.77
C ASP A 440 -7.92 14.76 -1.63
N VAL A 441 -6.65 14.38 -1.81
CA VAL A 441 -5.53 15.31 -1.83
C VAL A 441 -5.30 15.78 -3.26
N ASP A 442 -5.37 17.09 -3.44
CA ASP A 442 -5.17 17.71 -4.75
C ASP A 442 -3.75 17.49 -5.27
N ARG A 443 -3.55 17.82 -6.54
CA ARG A 443 -2.28 17.65 -7.24
C ARG A 443 -1.11 18.44 -6.64
N VAL A 444 -1.38 19.59 -6.02
CA VAL A 444 -0.36 20.44 -5.41
C VAL A 444 0.14 19.81 -4.12
N GLN A 445 -0.79 19.28 -3.31
CA GLN A 445 -0.48 18.62 -2.03
C GLN A 445 -0.11 17.14 -2.17
N ARG A 446 -0.36 16.52 -3.33
CA ARG A 446 -0.13 15.09 -3.58
C ARG A 446 1.17 14.55 -2.99
N THR A 447 2.31 15.17 -3.30
CA THR A 447 3.62 14.65 -2.87
C THR A 447 3.89 14.75 -1.37
N ARG A 448 3.04 15.47 -0.64
CA ARG A 448 3.06 15.50 0.83
C ARG A 448 2.48 14.23 1.45
N PHE A 449 1.59 13.54 0.74
CA PHE A 449 0.89 12.35 1.22
C PHE A 449 1.11 11.09 0.38
N PHE A 450 1.64 11.25 -0.84
CA PHE A 450 1.85 10.17 -1.79
C PHE A 450 3.08 10.44 -2.67
N SER A 451 4.21 9.83 -2.32
CA SER A 451 5.47 9.86 -3.10
C SER A 451 6.19 8.50 -3.03
N PRO A 452 5.55 7.41 -3.50
CA PRO A 452 6.13 6.08 -3.40
C PRO A 452 7.34 5.90 -4.31
N ILE A 453 8.34 5.14 -3.86
CA ILE A 453 9.47 4.70 -4.68
C ILE A 453 9.12 3.41 -5.42
N LYS A 454 8.64 3.52 -6.66
CA LYS A 454 8.29 2.33 -7.48
C LYS A 454 9.43 1.89 -8.39
N SER A 455 10.33 2.80 -8.74
CA SER A 455 11.48 2.61 -9.63
C SER A 455 12.74 3.28 -9.06
N ALA A 456 13.90 2.93 -9.61
CA ALA A 456 15.17 3.55 -9.26
C ALA A 456 15.20 5.05 -9.60
N PHE A 457 14.48 5.48 -10.65
CA PHE A 457 14.38 6.90 -10.99
C PHE A 457 13.54 7.68 -9.97
N ASP A 458 12.52 7.08 -9.36
CA ASP A 458 11.77 7.73 -8.28
C ASP A 458 12.69 8.08 -7.11
N PHE A 459 13.58 7.15 -6.74
CA PHE A 459 14.58 7.38 -5.69
C PHE A 459 15.57 8.49 -6.08
N PHE A 460 16.12 8.46 -7.29
CA PHE A 460 16.97 9.54 -7.81
C PHE A 460 16.25 10.89 -7.76
N MET A 461 15.02 10.96 -8.26
CA MET A 461 14.23 12.19 -8.29
C MET A 461 13.99 12.74 -6.89
N GLN A 462 13.63 11.88 -5.92
CA GLN A 462 13.27 12.28 -4.57
C GLN A 462 14.47 12.72 -3.70
N PHE A 463 15.65 12.12 -3.88
CA PHE A 463 16.78 12.31 -2.96
C PHE A 463 18.08 12.79 -3.60
N HIS A 464 18.23 12.68 -4.93
CA HIS A 464 19.48 12.95 -5.63
C HIS A 464 19.34 13.94 -6.80
N SER A 465 18.24 14.68 -6.84
CA SER A 465 17.98 15.70 -7.86
C SER A 465 17.53 17.03 -7.25
N ASP A 466 17.46 18.09 -8.06
CA ASP A 466 16.92 19.38 -7.64
C ASP A 466 15.38 19.47 -7.68
N ARG A 467 14.68 18.34 -7.84
CA ARG A 467 13.20 18.31 -7.84
C ARG A 467 12.60 18.29 -6.44
N PHE A 468 13.27 17.64 -5.50
CA PHE A 468 12.84 17.50 -4.12
C PHE A 468 13.93 17.99 -3.18
N SER A 469 13.50 18.37 -1.97
CA SER A 469 14.40 18.60 -0.83
C SER A 469 13.93 17.75 0.33
N PHE A 470 14.87 17.14 1.04
CA PHE A 470 14.58 16.41 2.26
C PHE A 470 14.85 17.30 3.47
N ASP A 471 13.84 17.58 4.28
CA ASP A 471 13.96 18.40 5.48
C ASP A 471 14.34 17.53 6.67
N ALA A 472 15.62 17.54 7.05
CA ALA A 472 16.15 16.78 8.18
C ALA A 472 15.52 17.17 9.53
N SER A 473 14.92 18.36 9.66
CA SER A 473 14.25 18.75 10.91
C SER A 473 12.89 18.07 11.07
N THR A 474 12.23 17.70 9.97
CA THR A 474 10.90 17.07 9.97
C THR A 474 10.91 15.64 9.44
N MET A 475 12.03 15.22 8.87
CA MET A 475 12.22 13.97 8.12
C MET A 475 11.20 13.80 7.00
N ARG A 476 10.85 14.90 6.32
CA ARG A 476 9.84 14.91 5.25
C ARG A 476 10.43 15.40 3.95
N LEU A 477 9.89 14.86 2.86
CA LEU A 477 10.13 15.34 1.52
C LEU A 477 9.31 16.59 1.23
N ARG A 478 9.94 17.57 0.60
CA ARG A 478 9.30 18.75 0.02
C ARG A 478 9.57 18.78 -1.47
N ASN A 479 8.50 18.69 -2.26
CA ASN A 479 8.55 18.90 -3.70
C ASN A 479 8.76 20.39 -4.00
N LEU A 480 9.83 20.72 -4.72
CA LEU A 480 10.19 22.09 -5.05
C LEU A 480 9.43 22.64 -6.26
N ARG A 481 8.74 21.77 -7.00
CA ARG A 481 7.81 22.14 -8.08
C ARG A 481 6.52 21.31 -7.92
N PRO A 482 5.65 21.68 -6.95
CA PRO A 482 4.41 20.95 -6.69
C PRO A 482 3.48 20.97 -7.91
N GLY A 483 2.57 19.99 -7.98
CA GLY A 483 1.70 19.78 -9.14
C GLY A 483 2.13 18.60 -10.01
N LYS A 484 2.49 18.85 -11.28
CA LYS A 484 2.79 17.77 -12.24
C LYS A 484 4.18 17.18 -12.02
N LEU A 485 4.24 15.90 -11.65
CA LEU A 485 5.46 15.08 -11.70
C LEU A 485 5.84 14.75 -13.16
N PRO A 486 7.15 14.63 -13.47
CA PRO A 486 7.57 14.27 -14.81
C PRO A 486 7.16 12.85 -15.19
N THR A 487 6.79 12.64 -16.44
CA THR A 487 6.55 11.28 -16.97
C THR A 487 7.88 10.65 -17.37
N ILE A 488 8.19 9.47 -16.82
CA ILE A 488 9.47 8.81 -17.00
C ILE A 488 9.29 7.46 -17.71
N SER A 489 10.03 7.26 -18.81
CA SER A 489 10.11 5.99 -19.53
C SER A 489 11.57 5.68 -19.83
N LEU A 490 12.15 4.76 -19.07
CA LEU A 490 13.54 4.31 -19.26
C LEU A 490 13.53 2.87 -19.73
N LYS A 491 14.04 2.62 -20.93
CA LYS A 491 14.05 1.29 -21.55
C LYS A 491 15.46 0.90 -21.97
N ASP A 492 15.80 -0.36 -21.71
CA ASP A 492 17.00 -1.00 -22.24
C ASP A 492 16.61 -2.34 -22.87
N PRO A 493 16.34 -2.37 -24.19
CA PRO A 493 15.95 -3.58 -24.90
C PRO A 493 16.95 -4.74 -24.70
N VAL A 494 18.25 -4.43 -24.54
CA VAL A 494 19.32 -5.43 -24.37
C VAL A 494 19.16 -6.22 -23.07
N THR A 495 18.74 -5.55 -22.00
CA THR A 495 18.58 -6.19 -20.67
C THR A 495 17.14 -6.40 -20.26
N LYS A 496 16.18 -6.14 -21.16
CA LYS A 496 14.74 -6.11 -20.84
C LYS A 496 14.49 -5.17 -19.65
N ASP A 497 15.02 -3.96 -19.76
CA ASP A 497 14.92 -2.84 -18.81
C ASP A 497 15.65 -3.02 -17.46
N LYS A 498 16.29 -4.16 -17.21
CA LYS A 498 17.01 -4.41 -15.94
C LYS A 498 18.09 -3.38 -15.65
N TYR A 499 18.69 -2.79 -16.68
CA TYR A 499 19.71 -1.73 -16.53
C TYR A 499 19.17 -0.52 -15.73
N TYR A 500 17.99 0.00 -16.05
CA TYR A 500 17.40 1.15 -15.34
C TYR A 500 16.55 0.75 -14.12
N GLN A 501 16.40 -0.56 -13.85
CA GLN A 501 15.84 -1.04 -12.57
C GLN A 501 16.86 -1.02 -11.43
N ASP A 502 18.16 -0.99 -11.76
CA ASP A 502 19.25 -0.95 -10.79
C ASP A 502 19.48 0.47 -10.26
N VAL A 503 19.37 0.64 -8.93
CA VAL A 503 19.52 1.93 -8.26
C VAL A 503 20.88 2.55 -8.52
N LYS A 504 21.96 1.78 -8.38
CA LYS A 504 23.32 2.30 -8.58
C LYS A 504 23.48 2.83 -10.00
N THR A 505 23.01 2.08 -10.99
CA THR A 505 23.07 2.46 -12.40
C THR A 505 22.35 3.78 -12.67
N VAL A 506 21.13 3.95 -12.15
CA VAL A 506 20.41 5.22 -12.30
C VAL A 506 21.18 6.37 -11.63
N LEU A 507 21.70 6.20 -10.42
CA LEU A 507 22.49 7.23 -9.76
C LEU A 507 23.77 7.60 -10.53
N ASP A 508 24.46 6.62 -11.10
CA ASP A 508 25.66 6.84 -11.93
C ASP A 508 25.31 7.57 -13.24
N VAL A 509 24.21 7.19 -13.90
CA VAL A 509 23.78 7.79 -15.18
C VAL A 509 23.38 9.25 -14.99
N PHE A 510 22.70 9.57 -13.89
CA PHE A 510 22.13 10.88 -13.60
C PHE A 510 22.91 11.66 -12.53
N GLU A 511 24.16 11.28 -12.25
CA GLU A 511 24.97 11.93 -11.21
C GLU A 511 25.01 13.46 -11.41
N ASN A 512 24.61 14.24 -10.41
CA ASN A 512 24.52 15.71 -10.47
C ASN A 512 23.60 16.26 -11.57
N ALA A 513 22.73 15.45 -12.16
CA ALA A 513 21.75 15.92 -13.14
C ALA A 513 20.65 16.75 -12.46
N ARG A 514 20.16 17.77 -13.17
CA ARG A 514 19.10 18.67 -12.73
C ARG A 514 17.84 18.43 -13.53
N ILE A 515 16.72 18.24 -12.84
CA ILE A 515 15.42 17.87 -13.41
C ILE A 515 14.24 18.67 -12.85
N ALA A 516 14.49 19.78 -12.12
CA ALA A 516 13.44 20.63 -11.58
C ALA A 516 12.39 21.00 -12.64
N ASP A 517 12.84 21.42 -13.83
CA ASP A 517 11.98 21.86 -14.94
C ASP A 517 11.65 20.74 -15.94
N LEU A 518 11.90 19.47 -15.61
CA LEU A 518 11.57 18.33 -16.46
C LEU A 518 10.06 18.07 -16.46
N ASP A 519 9.48 17.87 -17.65
CA ASP A 519 8.07 17.49 -17.83
C ASP A 519 7.93 16.04 -18.28
N SER A 520 8.84 15.55 -19.12
CA SER A 520 8.94 14.12 -19.46
C SER A 520 10.34 13.73 -19.93
N LEU A 521 10.72 12.50 -19.63
CA LEU A 521 11.97 11.88 -20.10
C LEU A 521 11.67 10.49 -20.68
N SER A 522 12.02 10.31 -21.96
CA SER A 522 12.00 9.01 -22.63
C SER A 522 13.40 8.63 -23.06
N ILE A 523 13.87 7.46 -22.64
CA ILE A 523 15.18 6.91 -23.03
C ILE A 523 14.96 5.51 -23.57
N GLU A 524 15.41 5.27 -24.78
CA GLU A 524 15.54 3.95 -25.39
C GLU A 524 17.02 3.67 -25.66
N GLY A 525 17.57 2.71 -24.91
CA GLY A 525 19.00 2.41 -24.90
C GLY A 525 19.74 3.01 -23.70
N ARG A 526 21.07 2.95 -23.73
CA ARG A 526 21.92 3.38 -22.61
C ARG A 526 22.54 4.74 -22.88
N VAL A 527 22.42 5.64 -21.91
CA VAL A 527 22.99 6.99 -21.99
C VAL A 527 23.83 7.33 -20.75
N LYS A 528 24.56 8.44 -20.80
CA LYS A 528 25.19 9.06 -19.63
C LYS A 528 24.76 10.53 -19.60
N LEU A 529 24.08 10.93 -18.53
CA LEU A 529 23.50 12.26 -18.36
C LEU A 529 24.06 12.97 -17.13
N LYS A 530 25.27 12.58 -16.69
CA LYS A 530 26.00 13.21 -15.58
C LYS A 530 26.11 14.72 -15.79
N GLY A 531 25.66 15.49 -14.80
CA GLY A 531 25.68 16.95 -14.81
C GLY A 531 24.72 17.61 -15.80
N ALA A 532 23.86 16.85 -16.49
CA ALA A 532 22.94 17.40 -17.46
C ALA A 532 21.83 18.22 -16.78
N VAL A 533 21.37 19.28 -17.45
CA VAL A 533 20.17 20.03 -17.05
C VAL A 533 19.06 19.66 -18.01
N LEU A 534 18.10 18.86 -17.54
CA LEU A 534 17.00 18.35 -18.34
C LEU A 534 15.74 19.19 -18.08
N ARG A 535 15.15 19.76 -19.14
CA ARG A 535 13.99 20.66 -19.07
C ARG A 535 12.96 20.32 -20.14
N GLY A 536 11.68 20.48 -19.81
CA GLY A 536 10.58 20.22 -20.74
C GLY A 536 10.47 18.75 -21.13
N VAL A 537 10.29 18.48 -22.42
CA VAL A 537 10.18 17.13 -23.00
C VAL A 537 11.55 16.73 -23.55
N VAL A 538 12.14 15.66 -23.03
CA VAL A 538 13.45 15.16 -23.45
C VAL A 538 13.33 13.72 -23.92
N GLU A 539 13.84 13.44 -25.13
CA GLU A 539 13.83 12.11 -25.74
C GLU A 539 15.23 11.70 -26.22
N PHE A 540 15.66 10.51 -25.84
CA PHE A 540 16.86 9.86 -26.34
C PHE A 540 16.50 8.53 -26.97
N LYS A 541 16.96 8.31 -28.20
CA LYS A 541 16.93 7.01 -28.86
C LYS A 541 18.35 6.69 -29.30
N ALA A 542 18.94 5.67 -28.71
CA ALA A 542 20.20 5.15 -29.19
C ALA A 542 19.97 4.51 -30.55
N ASP A 543 20.68 4.98 -31.57
CA ASP A 543 20.61 4.42 -32.92
C ASP A 543 21.37 3.09 -32.95
N ASP A 544 20.74 2.02 -33.43
CA ASP A 544 21.29 0.65 -33.47
C ASP A 544 22.54 0.51 -34.37
N SER A 545 23.01 1.60 -35.00
CA SER A 545 24.08 1.61 -36.00
C SER A 545 25.51 1.56 -35.42
N VAL A 546 25.71 1.58 -34.10
CA VAL A 546 27.06 1.62 -33.49
C VAL A 546 27.44 0.33 -32.73
N THR A 547 26.53 -0.64 -32.61
CA THR A 547 26.81 -1.90 -31.87
C THR A 547 27.44 -3.02 -32.72
N GLN A 548 28.11 -2.68 -33.83
CA GLN A 548 28.91 -3.62 -34.63
C GLN A 548 30.42 -3.34 -34.63
N LYS A 549 30.92 -2.34 -33.89
CA LYS A 549 32.37 -2.17 -33.70
C LYS A 549 32.71 -1.70 -32.29
N ARG A 550 32.87 -2.64 -31.37
CA ARG A 550 33.96 -2.64 -30.38
C ARG A 550 34.07 -3.98 -29.67
#